data_AF-A7S7D7-F1
#
_entry.id   AF-A7S7D7-F1
#
_cell.length_a   1.000
_cell.length_b   1.000
_cell.length_c   1.000
_cell.angle_alpha   90.00
_cell.angle_beta   90.00
_cell.angle_gamma   90.00
#
_symmetry.space_group_name_H-M   'P 1'
#
loop_
_entity.id
_entity.type
_entity.pdbx_description
1 polymer ?
#
loop_
_entity_poly.entity_id
_entity_poly.type
_entity_poly.pdbx_seq_one_letter_code
_entity_poly.pdbx_strand_id
1 'polypeptide(L)'
;MRRLTQEELLAEARITEEENTASLLAYQRHEADKKKTKIQKVTHKGPIIRFCSLSMPVIDMNEPIVHVDEIDKEEETQTKQNIDPTKRCCRNFMIFTDAKNFPDAYFPTKKPKYPQRTYCPVTGLPARYLDPITQLPYANAQAFRYIREKY
;
A
#
# COMPACT_ATOMS: atom_id res chain seq x y z
N MET A 1 31.31 -60.21 29.32
CA MET A 1 32.17 -59.18 28.67
C MET A 1 33.56 -59.27 29.27
N ARG A 2 34.60 -59.32 28.44
CA ARG A 2 36.01 -59.26 28.90
C ARG A 2 36.29 -57.84 29.39
N ARG A 3 36.89 -57.70 30.58
CA ARG A 3 37.39 -56.40 31.06
C ARG A 3 38.70 -56.09 30.35
N LEU A 4 38.78 -54.89 29.78
CA LEU A 4 39.94 -54.38 29.09
C LEU A 4 41.07 -54.12 30.09
N THR A 5 42.32 -54.43 29.75
CA THR A 5 43.47 -54.20 30.63
C THR A 5 43.78 -52.70 30.72
N GLN A 6 44.54 -52.30 31.74
CA GLN A 6 44.98 -50.91 31.91
C GLN A 6 45.74 -50.40 30.67
N GLU A 7 46.57 -51.24 30.07
CA GLU A 7 47.37 -50.90 28.88
C GLU A 7 46.49 -50.66 27.66
N GLU A 8 45.50 -51.52 27.46
CA GLU A 8 44.53 -51.41 26.37
C GLU A 8 43.68 -50.13 26.52
N LEU A 9 43.26 -49.77 27.75
CA LEU A 9 42.56 -48.50 28.03
C LEU A 9 43.42 -47.27 27.71
N LEU A 10 44.70 -47.31 28.04
CA LEU A 10 45.64 -46.22 27.76
C LEU A 10 45.92 -46.07 26.26
N ALA A 11 45.95 -47.18 25.51
CA ALA A 11 46.10 -47.16 24.06
C ALA A 11 44.87 -46.54 23.38
N GLU A 12 43.67 -46.92 23.81
CA GLU A 12 42.40 -46.34 23.31
C GLU A 12 42.31 -44.84 23.62
N ALA A 13 42.72 -44.43 24.83
CA ALA A 13 42.76 -43.02 25.22
C ALA A 13 43.69 -42.19 24.33
N ARG A 14 44.87 -42.71 23.95
CA ARG A 14 45.81 -42.03 23.06
C ARG A 14 45.21 -41.81 21.66
N ILE A 15 44.58 -42.84 21.09
CA ILE A 15 43.93 -42.75 19.77
C ILE A 15 42.81 -41.70 19.82
N THR A 16 42.00 -41.75 20.88
CA THR A 16 40.91 -40.78 21.09
C THR A 16 41.43 -39.35 21.23
N GLU A 17 42.57 -39.15 21.89
CA GLU A 17 43.23 -37.85 22.00
C GLU A 17 43.68 -37.33 20.62
N GLU A 18 44.30 -38.18 19.81
CA GLU A 18 44.70 -37.83 18.44
C GLU A 18 43.48 -37.46 17.57
N GLU A 19 42.40 -38.24 17.64
CA GLU A 19 41.15 -37.95 16.92
C GLU A 19 40.49 -36.65 17.40
N ASN A 20 40.48 -36.41 18.70
CA ASN A 20 39.93 -35.19 19.29
C ASN A 20 40.73 -33.95 18.90
N THR A 21 42.06 -34.03 18.92
CA THR A 21 42.93 -32.91 18.50
C THR A 21 42.75 -32.60 17.01
N ALA A 22 42.67 -33.61 16.15
CA ALA A 22 42.38 -33.45 14.72
C ALA A 22 41.00 -32.82 14.48
N SER A 23 39.98 -33.29 15.20
CA SER A 23 38.61 -32.76 15.12
C SER A 23 38.53 -31.31 15.58
N LEU A 24 39.25 -30.96 16.66
CA LEU A 24 39.35 -29.59 17.16
C LEU A 24 39.99 -28.65 16.12
N LEU A 25 41.08 -29.07 15.49
CA LEU A 25 41.75 -28.29 14.44
C LEU A 25 40.83 -28.08 13.23
N ALA A 26 40.11 -29.12 12.80
CA ALA A 26 39.13 -29.01 11.72
C ALA A 26 38.01 -28.02 12.06
N TYR A 27 37.48 -28.07 13.29
CA TYR A 27 36.47 -27.14 13.78
C TYR A 27 36.97 -25.69 13.79
N GLN A 28 38.18 -25.45 14.29
CA GLN A 28 38.79 -24.12 14.31
C GLN A 28 39.00 -23.54 12.90
N ARG A 29 39.41 -24.37 11.93
CA ARG A 29 39.52 -23.96 10.52
C ARG A 29 38.17 -23.52 9.97
N HIS A 30 37.13 -24.33 10.20
CA HIS A 30 35.78 -24.04 9.72
C HIS A 30 35.20 -22.76 10.36
N GLU A 31 35.42 -22.55 11.66
CA GLU A 31 35.04 -21.30 12.35
C GLU A 31 35.79 -20.07 11.78
N ALA A 32 37.07 -20.22 11.46
CA ALA A 32 37.84 -19.15 10.82
C ALA A 32 37.29 -18.81 9.42
N ASP A 33 36.89 -19.81 8.63
CA ASP A 33 36.37 -19.60 7.28
C ASP A 33 34.95 -19.00 7.29
N LYS A 34 34.12 -19.37 8.27
CA LYS A 34 32.84 -18.67 8.55
C LYS A 34 33.05 -17.20 8.88
N LYS A 35 34.05 -16.86 9.72
CA LYS A 35 34.36 -15.47 10.08
C LYS A 35 34.91 -14.66 8.90
N LYS A 36 35.61 -15.30 7.96
CA LYS A 36 36.11 -14.64 6.73
C LYS A 36 35.00 -14.34 5.73
N THR A 37 33.96 -15.16 5.68
CA THR A 37 32.88 -15.04 4.70
C THR A 37 31.92 -13.92 5.11
N LYS A 38 32.21 -12.68 4.69
CA LYS A 38 31.30 -11.54 4.84
C LYS A 38 30.25 -11.59 3.74
N ILE A 39 29.01 -11.91 4.11
CA ILE A 39 27.86 -11.78 3.20
C ILE A 39 27.68 -10.29 2.89
N GLN A 40 28.07 -9.87 1.68
CA GLN A 40 27.73 -8.54 1.18
C GLN A 40 26.28 -8.55 0.76
N LYS A 41 25.42 -7.88 1.53
CA LYS A 41 24.02 -7.68 1.14
C LYS A 41 24.00 -6.82 -0.12
N VAL A 42 23.35 -7.30 -1.18
CA VAL A 42 23.15 -6.51 -2.41
C VAL A 42 22.35 -5.26 -2.03
N THR A 43 22.97 -4.09 -2.19
CA THR A 43 22.28 -2.81 -2.00
C THR A 43 21.43 -2.53 -3.24
N HIS A 44 20.14 -2.30 -3.04
CA HIS A 44 19.24 -1.87 -4.12
C HIS A 44 19.65 -0.49 -4.65
N LYS A 45 19.88 -0.37 -5.95
CA LYS A 45 20.33 0.89 -6.59
C LYS A 45 19.21 1.69 -7.28
N GLY A 46 17.99 1.17 -7.33
CA GLY A 46 16.86 1.84 -7.98
C GLY A 46 16.03 2.71 -7.03
N PRO A 47 15.04 3.45 -7.57
CA PRO A 47 14.05 4.17 -6.78
C PRO A 47 13.35 3.22 -5.79
N ILE A 48 13.13 3.72 -4.59
CA ILE A 48 12.45 3.02 -3.50
C ILE A 48 11.16 3.76 -3.16
N ILE A 49 10.10 2.97 -2.96
CA ILE A 49 8.86 3.40 -2.34
C ILE A 49 8.89 2.93 -0.89
N ARG A 50 8.81 3.87 0.07
CA ARG A 50 8.77 3.55 1.49
C ARG A 50 7.39 3.79 2.05
N PHE A 51 6.85 2.80 2.73
CA PHE A 51 5.61 2.89 3.47
C PHE A 51 5.91 3.10 4.95
N CYS A 52 5.38 4.19 5.52
CA CYS A 52 5.50 4.48 6.93
C CYS A 52 4.11 4.70 7.53
N SER A 53 3.69 3.82 8.43
CA SER A 53 2.49 3.99 9.24
C SER A 53 2.89 4.63 10.57
N LEU A 54 2.35 5.81 10.86
CA LEU A 54 2.62 6.56 12.08
C LEU A 54 1.33 6.81 12.85
N SER A 55 1.43 6.81 14.17
CA SER A 55 0.34 7.26 15.03
C SER A 55 0.43 8.78 15.16
N MET A 56 -0.57 9.49 14.64
CA MET A 56 -0.65 10.95 14.67
C MET A 56 -1.87 11.42 15.47
N PRO A 57 -1.86 12.65 16.02
CA PRO A 57 -3.06 13.25 16.60
C PRO A 57 -4.18 13.35 15.56
N VAL A 58 -5.42 13.13 15.98
CA VAL A 58 -6.59 13.38 15.12
C VAL A 58 -6.71 14.89 14.90
N ILE A 59 -6.74 15.28 13.63
CA ILE A 59 -7.01 16.66 13.24
C ILE A 59 -8.42 16.66 12.67
N ASP A 60 -9.36 17.25 13.38
CA ASP A 60 -10.72 17.43 12.90
C ASP A 60 -10.68 18.50 11.80
N MET A 61 -10.52 18.04 10.55
CA MET A 61 -10.73 18.88 9.38
C MET A 61 -12.23 19.06 9.26
N ASN A 62 -12.77 20.13 9.87
CA ASN A 62 -14.07 20.62 9.49
C ASN A 62 -13.97 21.06 8.03
N GLU A 63 -14.22 20.14 7.09
CA GLU A 63 -14.50 20.52 5.71
C GLU A 63 -15.69 21.48 5.77
N PRO A 64 -15.57 22.74 5.30
CA PRO A 64 -16.77 23.52 5.06
C PRO A 64 -17.57 22.75 4.02
N ILE A 65 -18.76 22.30 4.41
CA ILE A 65 -19.75 21.78 3.49
C ILE A 65 -20.08 22.97 2.57
N VAL A 66 -19.40 23.06 1.43
CA VAL A 66 -19.73 24.04 0.40
C VAL A 66 -21.06 23.58 -0.20
N HIS A 67 -22.15 24.16 0.28
CA HIS A 67 -23.41 24.13 -0.43
C HIS A 67 -23.17 24.78 -1.80
N VAL A 68 -23.51 24.07 -2.88
CA VAL A 68 -23.13 24.40 -4.27
C VAL A 68 -23.87 25.64 -4.81
N ASP A 69 -24.70 26.28 -4.00
CA ASP A 69 -25.50 27.43 -4.41
C ASP A 69 -25.17 28.62 -3.52
N GLU A 70 -24.10 29.35 -3.84
CA GLU A 70 -24.06 30.83 -3.85
C GLU A 70 -22.62 31.33 -4.10
N ILE A 71 -22.53 32.17 -5.12
CA ILE A 71 -21.33 32.76 -5.69
C ILE A 71 -20.93 34.01 -4.87
N ASP A 72 -19.62 34.16 -4.67
CA ASP A 72 -18.88 35.35 -4.21
C ASP A 72 -19.04 35.82 -2.76
N LYS A 73 -18.13 35.38 -1.86
CA LYS A 73 -17.35 36.26 -0.93
C LYS A 73 -16.04 35.56 -0.50
N GLU A 74 -14.90 36.13 -0.87
CA GLU A 74 -13.59 35.77 -0.33
C GLU A 74 -13.45 36.33 1.09
N GLU A 75 -13.49 35.47 2.11
CA GLU A 75 -13.03 35.82 3.45
C GLU A 75 -11.88 34.90 3.88
N GLU A 76 -10.69 35.50 4.03
CA GLU A 76 -9.50 34.91 4.62
C GLU A 76 -9.78 34.48 6.08
N THR A 77 -10.09 33.21 6.30
CA THR A 77 -10.29 32.65 7.63
C THR A 77 -9.04 31.91 8.10
N GLN A 78 -8.36 32.50 9.09
CA GLN A 78 -7.22 31.93 9.81
C GLN A 78 -7.65 30.61 10.49
N THR A 79 -7.25 29.46 9.94
CA THR A 79 -7.54 28.13 10.50
C THR A 79 -6.78 27.88 11.81
N LYS A 80 -7.40 28.17 12.95
CA LYS A 80 -6.95 27.67 14.26
C LYS A 80 -7.31 26.19 14.35
N GLN A 81 -6.31 25.30 14.27
CA GLN A 81 -6.51 23.86 14.37
C GLN A 81 -6.83 23.48 15.83
N ASN A 82 -8.01 22.92 16.05
CA ASN A 82 -8.41 22.38 17.34
C ASN A 82 -7.85 20.95 17.44
N ILE A 83 -6.70 20.80 18.12
CA ILE A 83 -6.00 19.51 18.23
C ILE A 83 -6.37 18.91 19.59
N ASP A 84 -7.18 17.85 19.59
CA ASP A 84 -7.44 17.06 20.80
C ASP A 84 -6.26 16.09 21.03
N PRO A 85 -5.43 16.29 22.09
CA PRO A 85 -4.25 15.48 22.33
C PRO A 85 -4.58 14.03 22.74
N THR A 86 -5.83 13.75 23.11
CA THR A 86 -6.25 12.41 23.56
C THR A 86 -6.57 11.48 22.39
N LYS A 87 -6.95 12.05 21.24
CA LYS A 87 -7.34 11.28 20.06
C LYS A 87 -6.14 11.07 19.15
N ARG A 88 -5.89 9.81 18.79
CA ARG A 88 -4.84 9.43 17.83
C ARG A 88 -5.43 8.65 16.67
N CYS A 89 -4.97 8.90 15.46
CA CYS A 89 -5.27 8.13 14.26
C CYS A 89 -4.00 7.51 13.66
N CYS A 90 -4.17 6.45 12.88
CA CYS A 90 -3.10 5.96 12.02
C CYS A 90 -3.06 6.84 10.75
N ARG A 91 -1.86 7.33 10.41
CA ARG A 91 -1.61 8.03 9.15
C ARG A 91 -0.53 7.28 8.39
N ASN A 92 -0.87 6.88 7.17
CA ASN A 92 0.03 6.18 6.28
C ASN A 92 0.69 7.18 5.33
N PHE A 93 2.01 7.15 5.26
CA PHE A 93 2.79 7.92 4.31
C PHE A 93 3.41 6.98 3.28
N MET A 94 3.20 7.30 2.01
CA MET A 94 3.99 6.75 0.91
C MET A 94 5.06 7.78 0.54
N ILE A 95 6.33 7.42 0.72
CA ILE A 95 7.46 8.28 0.40
C ILE A 95 8.13 7.74 -0.86
N PHE A 96 8.16 8.58 -1.87
CA PHE A 96 8.75 8.30 -3.17
C PHE A 96 10.11 8.98 -3.26
N THR A 97 11.18 8.20 -3.46
CA THR A 97 12.52 8.77 -3.64
C THR A 97 12.67 9.53 -4.95
N ASP A 98 12.03 9.03 -6.02
CA ASP A 98 12.09 9.63 -7.36
C ASP A 98 10.71 10.14 -7.81
N ALA A 99 10.19 11.15 -7.11
CA ALA A 99 8.85 11.69 -7.36
C ALA A 99 8.65 12.24 -8.80
N LYS A 100 9.74 12.67 -9.46
CA LYS A 100 9.68 13.34 -10.77
C LYS A 100 9.49 12.37 -11.94
N ASN A 101 9.97 11.14 -11.80
CA ASN A 101 9.83 10.10 -12.81
C ASN A 101 8.55 9.26 -12.63
N PHE A 102 7.69 9.57 -11.65
CA PHE A 102 6.40 8.90 -11.56
C PHE A 102 5.55 9.24 -12.78
N PRO A 103 5.02 8.24 -13.50
CA PRO A 103 4.11 8.52 -14.58
C PRO A 103 2.87 9.24 -14.06
N ASP A 104 2.53 10.37 -14.68
CA ASP A 104 1.34 11.18 -14.35
C ASP A 104 0.04 10.36 -14.39
N ALA A 105 0.04 9.21 -15.08
CA ALA A 105 -1.07 8.27 -15.13
C ALA A 105 -1.43 7.66 -13.76
N TYR A 106 -0.47 7.52 -12.83
CA TYR A 106 -0.74 6.93 -11.51
C TYR A 106 -1.40 7.92 -10.54
N PHE A 107 -1.10 9.20 -10.67
CA PHE A 107 -1.65 10.28 -9.85
C PHE A 107 -2.32 11.31 -10.76
N PRO A 108 -3.47 10.97 -11.37
CA PRO A 108 -4.14 11.86 -12.28
C PRO A 108 -4.52 13.16 -11.57
N THR A 109 -3.89 14.26 -11.98
CA THR A 109 -4.15 15.61 -11.46
C THR A 109 -5.49 16.16 -11.96
N LYS A 110 -5.94 15.67 -13.12
CA LYS A 110 -7.23 16.02 -13.70
C LYS A 110 -8.33 15.21 -13.02
N LYS A 111 -9.22 15.89 -12.30
CA LYS A 111 -10.44 15.26 -11.77
C LYS A 111 -11.23 14.63 -12.93
N PRO A 112 -11.74 13.40 -12.79
CA PRO A 112 -12.56 12.78 -13.81
C PRO A 112 -13.81 13.64 -14.05
N LYS A 113 -14.18 13.84 -15.31
CA LYS A 113 -15.46 14.50 -15.64
C LYS A 113 -16.58 13.55 -15.25
N TYR A 114 -17.45 13.99 -14.34
CA TYR A 114 -18.66 13.24 -14.04
C TYR A 114 -19.54 13.18 -15.30
N PRO A 115 -20.10 12.00 -15.63
CA PRO A 115 -21.03 11.90 -16.75
C PRO A 115 -22.22 12.82 -16.50
N GLN A 116 -22.54 13.66 -17.48
CA GLN A 116 -23.71 14.53 -17.41
C GLN A 116 -24.98 13.68 -17.46
N ARG A 117 -25.96 14.02 -16.61
CA ARG A 117 -27.25 13.30 -16.60
C ARG A 117 -28.01 13.63 -17.88
N THR A 118 -28.47 12.61 -18.60
CA THR A 118 -29.38 12.78 -19.72
C THR A 118 -30.79 13.01 -19.22
N TYR A 119 -31.55 13.90 -19.85
CA TYR A 119 -32.93 14.20 -19.48
C TYR A 119 -33.90 13.66 -20.52
N CYS A 120 -35.08 13.24 -20.07
CA CYS A 120 -36.13 12.76 -20.94
C CYS A 120 -36.75 13.92 -21.73
N PRO A 121 -36.83 13.86 -23.08
CA PRO A 121 -37.45 14.90 -23.89
C PRO A 121 -38.95 15.08 -23.62
N VAL A 122 -39.63 14.05 -23.14
CA VAL A 122 -41.08 14.08 -22.89
C VAL A 122 -41.41 14.70 -21.53
N THR A 123 -40.68 14.31 -20.48
CA THR A 123 -41.03 14.69 -19.10
C THR A 123 -40.07 15.68 -18.46
N GLY A 124 -38.91 15.97 -19.06
CA GLY A 124 -37.87 16.82 -18.48
C GLY A 124 -37.20 16.24 -17.22
N LEU A 125 -37.56 15.02 -16.82
CA LEU A 125 -36.95 14.33 -15.68
C LEU A 125 -35.65 13.65 -16.11
N PRO A 126 -34.69 13.40 -15.19
CA PRO A 126 -33.51 12.60 -15.48
C PRO A 126 -33.91 11.24 -16.07
N ALA A 127 -33.41 10.96 -17.27
CA ALA A 127 -33.68 9.72 -17.96
C ALA A 127 -32.90 8.57 -17.32
N ARG A 128 -33.60 7.46 -17.09
CA ARG A 128 -33.03 6.24 -16.51
C ARG A 128 -32.73 5.19 -17.58
N TYR A 129 -33.37 5.31 -18.74
CA TYR A 129 -33.34 4.30 -19.80
C TYR A 129 -33.23 4.97 -21.18
N LEU A 130 -32.84 4.19 -22.18
CA LEU A 130 -32.78 4.58 -23.59
C LEU A 130 -33.65 3.63 -24.41
N ASP A 131 -34.40 4.16 -25.38
CA ASP A 131 -35.17 3.33 -26.29
C ASP A 131 -34.26 2.62 -27.32
N PRO A 132 -34.32 1.28 -27.49
CA PRO A 132 -33.39 0.56 -28.38
C PRO A 132 -33.49 0.93 -29.87
N ILE A 133 -34.60 1.52 -30.31
CA ILE A 133 -34.78 1.91 -31.72
C ILE A 133 -34.40 3.37 -31.93
N THR A 134 -34.99 4.30 -31.17
CA THR A 134 -34.74 5.73 -31.38
C THR A 134 -33.51 6.27 -30.63
N GLN A 135 -32.94 5.49 -29.71
CA GLN A 135 -31.89 5.92 -28.77
C GLN A 135 -32.28 7.16 -27.96
N LEU A 136 -33.59 7.44 -27.83
CA LEU A 136 -34.07 8.58 -27.05
C LEU A 136 -34.08 8.25 -25.56
N PRO A 137 -33.53 9.15 -24.70
CA PRO A 137 -33.57 8.98 -23.25
C PRO A 137 -34.98 9.15 -22.69
N TYR A 138 -35.41 8.25 -21.81
CA TYR A 138 -36.70 8.34 -21.14
C TYR A 138 -36.65 8.02 -19.64
N ALA A 139 -37.58 8.62 -18.89
CA ALA A 139 -37.63 8.52 -17.43
C ALA A 139 -38.60 7.45 -16.92
N ASN A 140 -39.77 7.31 -17.56
CA ASN A 140 -40.86 6.45 -17.11
C ASN A 140 -41.55 5.71 -18.29
N ALA A 141 -42.36 4.70 -17.99
CA ALA A 141 -43.04 3.89 -19.01
C ALA A 141 -44.06 4.69 -19.86
N GLN A 142 -44.61 5.79 -19.33
CA GLN A 142 -45.46 6.69 -20.11
C GLN A 142 -44.67 7.43 -21.20
N ALA A 143 -43.50 7.98 -20.87
CA ALA A 143 -42.62 8.60 -21.85
C ALA A 143 -42.17 7.61 -22.94
N PHE A 144 -41.89 6.36 -22.57
CA PHE A 144 -41.55 5.31 -23.53
C PHE A 144 -42.67 5.07 -24.55
N ARG A 145 -43.93 4.96 -24.07
CA ARG A 145 -45.10 4.80 -24.95
C ARG A 145 -45.25 6.00 -25.88
N TYR A 146 -45.12 7.21 -25.36
CA TYR A 146 -45.19 8.43 -26.17
C TYR A 146 -44.10 8.46 -27.26
N ILE A 147 -42.87 8.06 -26.93
CA ILE A 147 -41.77 7.96 -27.90
C ILE A 147 -42.12 6.95 -29.01
N ARG A 148 -42.66 5.78 -28.66
CA ARG A 148 -43.05 4.72 -29.62
C ARG A 148 -44.31 4.99 -30.43
N GLU A 149 -45.18 5.87 -29.94
CA GLU A 149 -46.33 6.35 -30.72
C GLU A 149 -45.93 7.43 -31.74
N LYS A 150 -44.82 8.13 -31.49
CA LYS A 150 -44.32 9.22 -32.33
C LYS A 150 -43.32 8.79 -33.40
N TYR A 151 -42.61 7.68 -33.20
CA TYR A 151 -41.57 7.13 -34.08
C TYR A 151 -41.78 5.64 -34.29
#